data_AF-A0A1G9MTI3-F1
#
_entry.id   AF-A0A1G9MTI3-F1
#
_cell.length_a   1.000
_cell.length_b   1.000
_cell.length_c   1.000
_cell.angle_alpha   90.00
_cell.angle_beta   90.00
_cell.angle_gamma   90.00
#
_symmetry.space_group_name_H-M   'P 1'
#
loop_
_entity.id
_entity.type
_entity.pdbx_description
1 polymer ?
#
loop_
_entity_poly.entity_id
_entity_poly.type
_entity_poly.pdbx_seq_one_letter_code
_entity_poly.pdbx_strand_id
1 'polypeptide(L)'
;MSSKKPNQLVLRCLLEQDGDLYLAYCIDLCLGVQGDSPEEVRDSLHAMIDDYLCDARQAYVQGDRDEFNYMMNRRAPLSIRLRYHAAAVPGLAWVIKAYRQFRHKMQPKPYYEPRDFNFAC
;
A
#
# COMPACT_ATOMS: atom_id res chain seq x y z
N MET A 1 -3.11 17.60 -27.29
CA MET A 1 -3.17 16.13 -27.13
C MET A 1 -2.54 15.79 -25.78
N SER A 2 -3.35 15.48 -24.76
CA SER A 2 -2.85 15.25 -23.40
C SER A 2 -2.26 13.83 -23.33
N SER A 3 -0.94 13.73 -23.26
CA SER A 3 -0.20 12.49 -23.03
C SER A 3 -0.59 11.93 -21.66
N LYS A 4 -1.47 10.92 -21.64
CA LYS A 4 -1.75 10.14 -20.43
C LYS A 4 -0.45 9.38 -20.09
N LYS A 5 0.29 9.86 -19.08
CA LYS A 5 1.43 9.12 -18.53
C LYS A 5 0.97 7.69 -18.17
N PRO A 6 1.75 6.65 -18.49
CA PRO A 6 1.34 5.27 -18.25
C PRO A 6 1.19 5.01 -16.75
N ASN A 7 0.07 4.37 -16.38
CA ASN A 7 -0.29 3.76 -15.08
C ASN A 7 0.59 4.12 -13.88
N GLN A 8 0.29 5.23 -13.20
CA GLN A 8 0.71 5.39 -11.81
C GLN A 8 -0.25 4.56 -10.93
N LEU A 9 0.28 3.52 -10.28
CA LEU A 9 -0.47 2.81 -9.25
C LEU A 9 -0.53 3.71 -8.02
N VAL A 10 -1.75 4.05 -7.60
CA VAL A 10 -2.03 4.89 -6.45
C VAL A 10 -2.73 4.05 -5.40
N LEU A 11 -2.06 3.79 -4.29
CA LEU A 11 -2.58 2.99 -3.18
C LEU A 11 -3.06 3.89 -2.05
N ARG A 12 -4.23 3.56 -1.50
CA ARG A 12 -4.87 4.25 -0.39
C ARG A 12 -4.29 3.75 0.92
N CYS A 13 -3.73 4.67 1.70
CA CYS A 13 -3.19 4.34 3.01
C CYS A 13 -3.87 5.18 4.11
N LEU A 14 -3.96 4.59 5.30
CA LEU A 14 -4.51 5.17 6.51
C LEU A 14 -3.44 5.14 7.61
N LEU A 15 -3.21 6.27 8.28
CA LEU A 15 -2.39 6.37 9.48
C LEU A 15 -3.24 6.81 10.66
N GLU A 16 -3.16 6.06 11.75
CA GLU A 16 -3.91 6.27 12.99
C GLU A 16 -2.98 6.15 14.20
N GLN A 17 -3.34 6.79 15.31
CA GLN A 17 -2.69 6.55 16.60
C GLN A 17 -3.60 5.70 17.48
N ASP A 18 -3.05 4.62 18.03
CA ASP A 18 -3.73 3.73 18.96
C ASP A 18 -2.93 3.63 20.27
N GLY A 19 -3.45 4.27 21.32
CA GLY A 19 -2.70 4.48 22.56
C GLY A 19 -1.40 5.26 22.31
N ASP A 20 -0.28 4.64 22.69
CA ASP A 20 1.07 5.19 22.53
C ASP A 20 1.74 4.77 21.20
N LEU A 21 1.07 3.94 20.40
CA LEU A 21 1.59 3.42 19.14
C LEU A 21 0.92 4.11 17.94
N TYR A 22 1.65 4.12 16.83
CA TYR A 22 1.11 4.48 15.53
C TYR A 22 0.85 3.22 14.72
N LEU A 23 -0.24 3.24 13.94
CA LEU A 23 -0.65 2.17 13.05
C LEU A 23 -0.79 2.74 11.64
N ALA A 24 -0.27 2.03 10.65
CA ALA A 24 -0.46 2.39 9.25
C ALA A 24 -0.96 1.19 8.45
N TYR A 25 -1.96 1.41 7.60
CA TYR A 25 -2.59 0.37 6.78
C TYR A 25 -2.62 0.75 5.30
N CYS A 26 -2.32 -0.21 4.42
CA CYS A 26 -2.67 -0.11 3.00
C CYS A 26 -4.04 -0.77 2.78
N ILE A 27 -5.02 0.04 2.40
CA ILE A 27 -6.41 -0.38 2.23
C ILE A 27 -6.58 -1.33 1.04
N ASP A 28 -5.75 -1.14 0.02
CA ASP A 28 -5.85 -1.85 -1.25
C ASP A 28 -5.14 -3.21 -1.24
N LEU A 29 -4.13 -3.41 -0.38
CA LEU A 29 -3.31 -4.63 -0.33
C LEU A 29 -3.41 -5.40 0.99
N CYS A 30 -4.26 -4.98 1.93
CA CYS A 30 -4.41 -5.62 3.24
C CYS A 30 -3.08 -5.68 4.04
N LEU A 31 -2.26 -4.64 3.89
CA LEU A 31 -0.98 -4.50 4.58
C LEU A 31 -1.15 -3.60 5.81
N GLY A 32 -0.44 -3.90 6.89
CA GLY A 32 -0.47 -3.11 8.12
C GLY A 32 0.83 -3.18 8.90
N VAL A 33 1.29 -2.05 9.41
CA VAL A 33 2.49 -1.92 10.27
C VAL A 33 2.16 -1.10 11.51
N GLN A 34 2.95 -1.28 12.56
CA GLN A 34 2.90 -0.51 13.80
C GLN A 34 4.29 -0.02 14.20
N GLY A 35 4.37 1.04 15.00
CA GLY A 35 5.64 1.63 15.44
C GLY A 35 5.42 2.78 16.43
N ASP A 36 6.51 3.41 16.84
CA ASP A 36 6.50 4.40 17.92
C ASP A 36 6.35 5.83 17.41
N SER A 37 6.48 6.04 16.10
CA SER A 37 6.33 7.35 15.45
C SER A 37 5.58 7.27 14.13
N PRO A 38 4.88 8.36 13.72
CA PRO A 38 4.14 8.39 12.47
C PRO A 38 5.06 8.31 11.23
N GLU A 39 6.29 8.83 11.32
CA GLU A 39 7.29 8.74 10.25
C GLU A 39 7.77 7.30 10.05
N GLU A 40 8.10 6.61 11.14
CA GLU A 40 8.53 5.22 11.13
C GLU A 40 7.48 4.33 10.47
N VAL A 41 6.23 4.37 10.95
CA VAL A 41 5.17 3.50 10.38
C VAL A 41 4.87 3.83 8.92
N ARG A 42 5.00 5.09 8.50
CA ARG A 42 4.83 5.45 7.09
C ARG A 42 5.94 4.82 6.24
N ASP A 43 7.18 4.95 6.67
CA ASP A 43 8.34 4.50 5.91
C ASP A 43 8.41 2.96 5.90
N SER A 44 8.09 2.30 7.02
CA SER A 44 7.91 0.84 7.10
C SER A 44 6.77 0.35 6.22
N LEU A 45 5.62 1.05 6.18
CA LEU A 45 4.52 0.67 5.31
C LEU A 45 4.90 0.81 3.83
N HIS A 46 5.66 1.84 3.48
CA HIS A 46 6.18 2.00 2.11
C HIS A 46 7.12 0.86 1.72
N ALA A 47 8.08 0.51 2.57
CA ALA A 47 8.99 -0.62 2.32
C ALA A 47 8.21 -1.92 2.13
N MET A 48 7.25 -2.21 3.03
CA MET A 48 6.43 -3.41 2.94
C MET A 48 5.54 -3.45 1.69
N ILE A 49 5.05 -2.30 1.22
CA ILE A 49 4.32 -2.19 -0.07
C ILE A 49 5.26 -2.51 -1.24
N ASP A 50 6.48 -1.95 -1.24
CA ASP A 50 7.45 -2.17 -2.31
C ASP A 50 7.87 -3.64 -2.42
N ASP A 51 8.14 -4.29 -1.28
CA ASP A 51 8.47 -5.72 -1.21
C ASP A 51 7.29 -6.57 -1.71
N TYR A 52 6.08 -6.29 -1.22
CA TYR A 52 4.86 -7.00 -1.63
C TYR A 52 4.59 -6.90 -3.14
N LEU A 53 4.82 -5.72 -3.72
CA LEU A 53 4.67 -5.51 -5.16
C LEU A 53 5.79 -6.18 -5.96
N CYS A 54 6.99 -6.32 -5.39
CA CYS A 54 8.05 -7.12 -6.01
C CYS A 54 7.64 -8.59 -6.08
N ASP A 55 7.15 -9.17 -4.99
CA ASP A 55 6.69 -10.55 -4.93
C ASP A 55 5.54 -10.81 -5.92
N ALA A 56 4.53 -9.93 -5.94
CA ALA A 56 3.43 -10.02 -6.89
C ALA A 56 3.94 -9.96 -8.35
N ARG A 57 4.89 -9.07 -8.64
CA ARG A 57 5.50 -8.99 -9.97
C ARG A 57 6.26 -10.26 -10.31
N GLN A 58 6.96 -10.88 -9.37
CA GLN A 58 7.67 -12.13 -9.57
C GLN A 58 6.71 -13.26 -9.94
N ALA A 59 5.59 -13.40 -9.22
CA ALA A 59 4.53 -14.37 -9.57
C ALA A 59 4.02 -14.14 -11.01
N TYR A 60 3.75 -12.88 -11.39
CA TYR A 60 3.34 -12.53 -12.74
C TYR A 60 4.37 -12.92 -13.82
N VAL A 61 5.66 -12.69 -13.56
CA VAL A 61 6.75 -13.03 -14.49
C VAL A 61 6.93 -14.54 -14.63
N GLN A 62 6.76 -15.28 -13.54
CA GLN A 62 6.81 -16.75 -13.53
C GLN A 62 5.60 -17.42 -14.19
N GLY A 63 4.60 -16.62 -14.60
CA GLY A 63 3.38 -17.13 -15.23
C GLY A 63 2.30 -17.55 -14.23
N ASP A 64 2.52 -17.37 -12.94
CA ASP A 64 1.54 -17.62 -11.89
C ASP A 64 0.55 -16.45 -11.80
N ARG A 65 -0.44 -16.48 -12.70
CA ARG A 65 -1.50 -15.47 -12.77
C ARG A 65 -2.44 -15.53 -11.57
N ASP A 66 -2.63 -16.71 -10.99
CA ASP A 66 -3.57 -16.90 -9.89
C ASP A 66 -3.03 -16.28 -8.60
N GLU A 67 -1.75 -16.52 -8.29
CA GLU A 67 -1.07 -15.88 -7.15
C GLU A 67 -1.03 -14.35 -7.33
N PHE A 68 -0.62 -13.86 -8.52
CA PHE A 68 -0.63 -12.44 -8.80
C PHE A 68 -2.02 -11.81 -8.59
N ASN A 69 -3.07 -12.43 -9.13
CA ASN A 69 -4.43 -11.93 -8.99
C ASN A 69 -4.92 -11.99 -7.54
N TYR A 70 -4.57 -13.03 -6.80
CA TYR A 70 -4.89 -13.15 -5.38
C TYR A 70 -4.25 -12.00 -4.58
N MET A 71 -2.95 -11.77 -4.77
CA MET A 71 -2.20 -10.72 -4.09
C MET A 71 -2.78 -9.32 -4.38
N MET A 72 -3.05 -9.02 -5.66
CA MET A 72 -3.54 -7.71 -6.07
C MET A 72 -5.00 -7.42 -5.67
N ASN A 73 -5.80 -8.45 -5.35
CA ASN A 73 -7.20 -8.29 -4.96
C ASN A 73 -7.47 -8.40 -3.46
N ARG A 74 -6.42 -8.60 -2.65
CA ARG A 74 -6.55 -8.76 -1.20
C ARG A 74 -6.79 -7.41 -0.50
N ARG A 75 -8.05 -7.00 -0.43
CA ARG A 75 -8.45 -5.77 0.25
C ARG A 75 -8.38 -5.91 1.78
N ALA A 76 -8.10 -4.80 2.45
CA ALA A 76 -8.14 -4.75 3.92
C ALA A 76 -9.54 -5.13 4.47
N PRO A 77 -9.62 -5.61 5.72
CA PRO A 77 -10.88 -5.92 6.38
C PRO A 77 -11.88 -4.75 6.36
N LEU A 78 -13.18 -5.06 6.39
CA LEU A 78 -14.25 -4.07 6.31
C LEU A 78 -14.14 -2.98 7.40
N SER A 79 -13.70 -3.35 8.61
CA SER A 79 -13.48 -2.41 9.71
C SER A 79 -12.46 -1.32 9.33
N ILE A 80 -11.31 -1.71 8.78
CA ILE A 80 -10.24 -0.78 8.38
C ILE A 80 -10.67 0.07 7.17
N ARG A 81 -11.40 -0.53 6.22
CA ARG A 81 -11.98 0.22 5.10
C ARG A 81 -12.97 1.27 5.58
N LEU A 82 -13.82 0.93 6.55
CA LEU A 82 -14.77 1.87 7.13
C LEU A 82 -14.04 3.01 7.84
N ARG A 83 -12.97 2.70 8.60
CA ARG A 83 -12.10 3.73 9.23
C ARG A 83 -11.46 4.66 8.20
N TYR A 84 -10.97 4.14 7.08
CA TYR A 84 -10.44 4.97 6.00
C TYR A 84 -11.49 5.93 5.43
N HIS A 85 -12.70 5.44 5.18
CA HIS A 85 -13.80 6.29 4.68
C HIS A 85 -14.30 7.27 5.75
N ALA A 86 -14.32 6.87 7.01
CA ALA A 86 -14.64 7.72 8.14
C ALA A 86 -13.64 8.88 8.30
N ALA A 87 -12.36 8.63 8.08
CA ALA A 87 -11.31 9.66 8.10
C ALA A 87 -11.48 10.74 7.03
N ALA A 88 -12.29 10.50 5.98
CA ALA A 88 -12.62 11.53 4.99
C ALA A 88 -13.65 12.55 5.50
N VAL A 89 -14.33 12.26 6.60
CA VAL A 89 -15.32 13.13 7.23
C VAL A 89 -14.65 13.87 8.40
N PRO A 90 -14.52 15.21 8.36
CA PRO A 90 -13.73 15.98 9.33
C PRO A 90 -14.12 15.73 10.80
N GLY A 91 -15.43 15.65 11.09
CA GLY A 91 -15.91 15.40 12.45
C GLY A 91 -15.65 13.97 12.96
N LEU A 92 -15.51 13.00 12.06
CA LEU A 92 -15.32 11.59 12.41
C LEU A 92 -13.83 11.23 12.49
N ALA A 93 -12.98 11.90 11.70
CA ALA A 93 -11.52 11.78 11.75
C ALA A 93 -10.95 12.07 13.14
N TRP A 94 -11.51 13.06 13.85
CA TRP A 94 -11.14 13.39 15.22
C TRP A 94 -11.49 12.27 16.21
N VAL A 95 -12.64 11.63 16.05
CA VAL A 95 -13.12 10.54 16.91
C VAL A 95 -12.26 9.28 16.77
N ILE A 96 -11.87 8.94 15.55
CA ILE A 96 -11.05 7.73 15.28
C ILE A 96 -9.54 7.99 15.41
N LYS A 97 -9.13 9.18 15.86
CA LYS A 97 -7.73 9.61 15.91
C LYS A 97 -6.99 9.31 14.60
N ALA A 98 -7.65 9.53 13.46
CA ALA A 98 -7.02 9.40 12.15
C ALA A 98 -6.22 10.66 11.87
N TYR A 99 -4.91 10.49 11.71
CA TYR A 99 -3.99 11.60 11.54
C TYR A 99 -3.89 12.03 10.08
N ARG A 100 -3.78 11.05 9.17
CA ARG A 100 -3.49 11.37 7.77
C ARG A 100 -3.91 10.25 6.82
N GLN A 101 -4.75 10.61 5.85
CA GLN A 101 -4.85 9.85 4.62
C GLN A 101 -3.65 10.21 3.75
N PHE A 102 -2.95 9.20 3.24
CA PHE A 102 -1.91 9.42 2.26
C PHE A 102 -2.05 8.44 1.10
N ARG A 103 -1.42 8.82 -0.02
CA ARG A 103 -1.42 8.04 -1.24
C ARG A 103 0.01 7.62 -1.51
N HIS A 104 0.26 6.31 -1.50
CA HIS A 104 1.53 5.79 -2.00
C HIS A 104 1.45 5.79 -3.53
N LYS A 105 2.40 6.44 -4.18
CA LYS A 105 2.52 6.47 -5.63
C LYS A 105 3.69 5.59 -6.01
N MET A 106 3.39 4.42 -6.55
CA MET A 106 4.43 3.60 -7.15
C MET A 106 4.85 4.25 -8.47
N GLN A 107 6.13 4.55 -8.63
CA GLN A 107 6.69 4.82 -9.95
C GLN A 107 7.08 3.48 -10.57
N PRO A 108 6.66 3.17 -11.82
CA PRO A 108 7.10 1.93 -12.45
C PRO A 108 8.62 1.97 -12.60
N LYS A 109 9.33 1.08 -11.89
CA LYS A 109 10.74 0.80 -12.22
C LYS A 109 10.80 0.27 -13.66
N PRO A 110 11.77 0.69 -14.48
CA PRO A 110 11.87 0.28 -15.88
C PRO A 110 11.79 -1.25 -16.01
N TYR A 111 11.11 -1.68 -17.06
CA TYR A 111 10.88 -3.09 -17.36
C TYR A 111 12.23 -3.78 -17.57
N TYR A 112 12.61 -4.71 -16.70
CA TYR A 112 13.75 -5.59 -16.93
C TYR A 112 13.32 -6.73 -17.86
N GLU A 113 14.13 -7.02 -18.87
CA GLU A 113 13.90 -8.18 -19.74
C GLU A 113 13.97 -9.48 -18.91
N PRO A 114 13.25 -10.55 -19.30
CA PRO A 114 13.29 -11.85 -18.64
C PRO A 114 14.67 -12.49 -18.45
N ARG A 115 15.73 -11.93 -19.06
CA ARG A 115 17.10 -12.45 -19.03
C ARG A 115 18.02 -11.76 -18.03
N ASP A 116 17.56 -10.69 -17.37
CA ASP A 116 18.37 -9.92 -16.42
C ASP A 116 18.07 -10.24 -14.95
N PHE A 117 17.25 -11.27 -14.67
CA PHE A 117 16.88 -11.69 -13.32
C PHE A 117 18.04 -12.41 -12.62
N ASN A 118 19.03 -11.65 -12.18
CA ASN A 118 19.66 -11.96 -10.90
C ASN A 118 18.67 -11.57 -9.82
N PHE A 119 18.18 -12.56 -9.09
CA PHE A 119 17.14 -12.50 -8.06
C PHE A 119 17.56 -11.63 -6.84
N ALA A 120 17.56 -10.32 -7.02
CA ALA A 120 17.70 -9.36 -5.93
C ALA A 120 16.73 -8.20 -6.14
N CYS A 121 15.46 -8.44 -5.79
CA CYS A 121 14.87 -7.61 -4.75
C CYS A 121 15.54 -8.10 -3.45
#